data_AF-A0A0F2RPY8-F1
#
_entry.id   AF-A0A0F2RPY8-F1
#
_cell.length_a   1.000
_cell.length_b   1.000
_cell.length_c   1.000
_cell.angle_alpha   90.00
_cell.angle_beta   90.00
_cell.angle_gamma   90.00
#
_symmetry.space_group_name_H-M   'P 1'
#
loop_
_entity.id
_entity.type
_entity.pdbx_description
1 polymer ?
#
loop_
_entity_poly.entity_id
_entity_poly.type
_entity_poly.pdbx_seq_one_letter_code
_entity_poly.pdbx_strand_id
1 'polypeptide(L)'
;MAIAKRPNRNLSDITPITDDAAAEAFILAAEKPALPQEAPAPAATAVTATAKRKKIPVLLRIEQDAIDAVDRQADRLGLSRAGWIRMVIARELEREGSGS
;
A
#
# COMPACT_ATOMS: atom_id res chain seq x y z
N MET A 1 -35.09 -28.40 10.87
CA MET A 1 -34.83 -27.24 11.75
C MET A 1 -35.49 -26.01 11.15
N ALA A 2 -36.39 -25.35 11.88
CA ALA A 2 -37.10 -24.17 11.39
C ALA A 2 -36.30 -22.91 11.72
N ILE A 3 -35.76 -22.23 10.70
CA ILE A 3 -35.16 -20.90 10.84
C ILE A 3 -36.30 -19.90 10.64
N ALA A 4 -36.67 -19.19 11.70
CA ALA A 4 -37.73 -18.19 11.66
C ALA A 4 -37.39 -17.11 10.62
N LYS A 5 -38.21 -17.00 9.58
CA LYS A 5 -38.08 -15.98 8.55
C LYS A 5 -38.54 -14.63 9.11
N ARG A 6 -37.57 -13.72 9.23
CA ARG A 6 -37.66 -12.26 9.44
C ARG A 6 -37.67 -11.80 10.91
N PRO A 7 -36.55 -11.26 11.43
CA PRO A 7 -36.59 -10.46 12.65
C PRO A 7 -37.44 -9.21 12.40
N ASN A 8 -38.31 -8.90 13.36
CA ASN A 8 -39.16 -7.73 13.32
C ASN A 8 -38.29 -6.47 13.38
N ARG A 9 -38.06 -5.83 12.23
CA ARG A 9 -37.23 -4.62 12.13
C ARG A 9 -38.14 -3.44 12.48
N ASN A 10 -38.04 -2.96 13.73
CA ASN A 10 -38.75 -1.75 14.16
C ASN A 10 -38.21 -0.57 13.34
N LEU A 11 -38.94 -0.18 12.30
CA LEU A 11 -38.59 0.95 11.43
C LEU A 11 -38.71 2.31 12.14
N SER A 12 -39.27 2.34 13.35
CA SER A 12 -39.39 3.53 14.20
C SER A 12 -38.06 4.00 14.78
N ASP A 13 -37.05 3.14 14.84
CA ASP A 13 -35.70 3.50 15.34
C ASP A 13 -34.78 4.03 14.24
N ILE A 14 -35.27 4.09 12.99
CA ILE A 14 -34.53 4.65 11.87
C ILE A 14 -34.95 6.11 11.74
N THR A 15 -34.33 6.97 12.55
CA THR A 15 -34.38 8.42 12.30
C THR A 15 -33.78 8.69 10.91
N PRO A 16 -34.51 9.34 10.00
CA PRO A 16 -33.93 9.75 8.73
C PRO A 16 -32.80 10.74 9.06
N ILE A 17 -31.61 10.47 8.51
CA ILE A 17 -30.48 11.39 8.60
C ILE A 17 -30.85 12.60 7.75
N THR A 18 -31.45 13.61 8.37
CA THR A 18 -31.73 14.94 7.81
C THR A 18 -30.67 15.95 8.22
N ASP A 19 -29.58 15.48 8.84
CA ASP A 19 -28.52 16.34 9.32
C ASP A 19 -27.51 16.57 8.19
N ASP A 20 -27.90 17.43 7.25
CA ASP A 20 -27.03 17.87 6.16
C ASP A 20 -25.70 18.45 6.69
N ALA A 21 -25.71 19.04 7.90
CA ALA A 21 -24.50 19.54 8.56
C ALA A 21 -23.52 18.41 8.94
N ALA A 22 -24.01 17.22 9.29
CA ALA A 22 -23.16 16.05 9.53
C ALA A 22 -22.54 15.50 8.24
N ALA A 23 -23.27 15.58 7.12
CA ALA A 23 -22.75 15.22 5.80
C ALA A 23 -21.69 16.23 5.31
N GLU A 24 -21.93 17.53 5.49
CA GLU A 24 -20.96 18.59 5.16
C GLU A 24 -19.67 18.45 5.98
N ALA A 25 -19.77 18.15 7.28
CA ALA A 25 -18.60 17.91 8.13
C ALA A 25 -17.76 16.70 7.67
N PHE A 26 -18.40 15.66 7.13
CA PHE A 26 -17.70 14.49 6.57
C PHE A 26 -17.01 14.81 5.24
N ILE A 27 -17.62 15.63 4.39
CA ILE A 27 -17.04 16.09 3.12
C ILE A 27 -15.83 17.01 3.37
N LEU A 28 -15.94 17.96 4.31
CA LEU A 28 -14.84 18.84 4.71
C LEU A 28 -13.65 18.07 5.31
N ALA A 29 -13.90 16.97 6.02
CA ALA A 29 -12.82 16.10 6.53
C ALA A 29 -12.10 15.32 5.42
N ALA A 30 -12.68 15.19 4.22
CA ALA A 30 -12.09 14.54 3.06
C ALA A 30 -11.27 15.50 2.16
N GLU A 31 -11.33 16.83 2.40
CA GLU A 31 -10.42 17.78 1.79
C GLU A 31 -9.03 17.65 2.42
N LYS A 32 -8.28 16.67 1.90
CA LYS A 32 -6.85 16.51 2.09
C LYS A 32 -6.17 17.87 1.87
N PRO A 33 -5.41 18.42 2.83
CA PRO A 33 -4.61 19.62 2.56
C PRO A 33 -3.69 19.29 1.39
N ALA A 34 -3.72 20.15 0.37
CA ALA A 34 -2.84 20.07 -0.78
C ALA A 34 -1.41 19.89 -0.26
N LEU A 35 -0.85 18.71 -0.52
CA LEU A 35 0.58 18.49 -0.33
C LEU A 35 1.30 19.60 -1.12
N PRO A 36 2.27 20.31 -0.52
CA PRO A 36 3.07 21.26 -1.26
C PRO A 36 3.60 20.56 -2.50
N GLN A 37 3.29 21.13 -3.67
CA GLN A 37 3.86 20.72 -4.93
C GLN A 37 5.38 20.73 -4.78
N GLU A 38 5.96 19.54 -4.76
CA GLU A 38 7.38 19.32 -4.53
C GLU A 38 8.15 19.89 -5.72
N ALA A 39 8.58 21.14 -5.59
CA ALA A 39 9.64 21.69 -6.42
C ALA A 39 10.88 20.80 -6.27
N PRO A 40 11.65 20.54 -7.34
CA PRO A 40 12.83 19.69 -7.25
C PRO A 40 13.87 20.39 -6.37
N ALA A 41 14.03 19.90 -5.12
CA ALA A 41 15.01 20.46 -4.20
C ALA A 41 16.42 19.91 -4.49
N PRO A 42 17.46 20.78 -4.39
CA PRO A 42 18.80 20.51 -4.91
C PRO A 42 19.64 19.62 -3.98
N ALA A 43 20.80 19.25 -4.53
CA ALA A 43 21.76 18.26 -4.07
C ALA A 43 22.07 18.21 -2.56
N ALA A 44 22.06 16.96 -2.07
CA ALA A 44 22.84 16.34 -1.00
C ALA A 44 23.77 17.24 -0.14
N THR A 45 23.56 17.21 1.18
CA THR A 45 24.61 17.50 2.16
C THR A 45 24.47 16.61 3.40
N ALA A 46 25.61 15.99 3.75
CA ALA A 46 26.06 15.43 5.03
C ALA A 46 25.23 14.32 5.72
N VAL A 47 25.81 13.11 5.64
CA VAL A 47 25.42 11.87 6.30
C VAL A 47 25.85 11.89 7.78
N THR A 48 24.90 11.88 8.71
CA THR A 48 25.13 11.46 10.10
C THR A 48 24.70 9.99 10.27
N ALA A 49 25.63 9.20 10.80
CA ALA A 49 25.60 7.74 10.85
C ALA A 49 24.67 7.20 11.95
N THR A 50 23.36 7.41 11.81
CA THR A 50 22.28 6.55 12.36
C THR A 50 20.96 6.82 11.63
N ALA A 51 21.02 7.22 10.36
CA ALA A 51 19.83 7.38 9.55
C ALA A 51 19.26 6.00 9.21
N LYS A 52 18.08 5.64 9.75
CA LYS A 52 17.22 4.63 9.14
C LYS A 52 17.21 4.92 7.65
N ARG A 53 17.86 4.09 6.83
CA ARG A 53 17.89 4.29 5.38
C ARG A 53 16.44 4.43 4.95
N LYS A 54 16.07 5.62 4.49
CA LYS A 54 14.70 5.91 4.08
C LYS A 54 14.40 4.97 2.92
N LYS A 55 13.26 4.28 2.99
CA LYS A 55 12.82 3.42 1.88
C LYS A 55 12.51 4.32 0.70
N ILE A 56 13.29 4.19 -0.37
CA ILE A 56 13.05 4.91 -1.62
C ILE A 56 12.10 4.04 -2.46
N PRO A 57 10.92 4.54 -2.84
CA PRO A 57 10.05 3.83 -3.76
C PRO A 57 10.69 3.79 -5.14
N VAL A 58 10.68 2.61 -5.79
CA VAL A 58 11.22 2.42 -7.14
C VAL A 58 10.12 1.83 -8.01
N LEU A 59 9.93 2.40 -9.18
CA LEU A 59 9.04 1.85 -10.21
C LEU A 59 9.86 0.93 -11.12
N LEU A 60 9.46 -0.32 -11.23
CA LEU A 60 10.06 -1.30 -12.14
C LEU A 60 9.13 -1.52 -13.33
N ARG A 61 9.67 -1.40 -14.54
CA ARG A 61 8.96 -1.78 -15.77
C ARG A 61 9.50 -3.13 -16.22
N ILE A 62 8.60 -4.10 -16.35
CA ILE A 62 8.91 -5.48 -16.69
C ILE A 62 7.87 -5.90 -17.72
N GLU A 63 8.29 -6.70 -18.71
CA GLU A 63 7.38 -7.30 -19.69
C GLU A 63 6.34 -8.19 -19.01
N GLN A 64 5.17 -8.31 -19.64
CA GLN A 64 4.02 -8.99 -19.05
C GLN A 64 4.27 -10.49 -18.84
N ASP A 65 4.96 -11.15 -19.77
CA ASP A 65 5.29 -12.58 -19.65
C ASP A 65 6.21 -12.87 -18.44
N ALA A 66 7.17 -11.99 -18.20
CA ALA A 66 8.06 -12.06 -17.05
C ALA A 66 7.33 -11.78 -15.73
N ILE A 67 6.33 -10.87 -15.71
CA ILE A 67 5.57 -10.60 -14.48
C ILE A 67 4.73 -11.80 -14.05
N ASP A 68 4.13 -12.52 -15.01
CA ASP A 68 3.34 -13.72 -14.73
C ASP A 68 4.22 -14.87 -14.20
N ALA A 69 5.49 -14.93 -14.63
CA ALA A 69 6.46 -15.85 -14.07
C ALA A 69 6.82 -15.49 -12.62
N VAL A 70 7.02 -14.20 -12.33
CA VAL A 70 7.30 -13.71 -10.97
C VAL A 70 6.15 -14.04 -10.03
N ASP A 71 4.90 -13.78 -10.42
CA ASP A 71 3.74 -14.02 -9.56
C ASP A 71 3.58 -15.49 -9.20
N ARG A 72 3.70 -16.39 -10.19
CA ARG A 72 3.65 -17.84 -9.95
C ARG A 72 4.73 -18.32 -8.97
N GLN A 73 5.91 -17.69 -8.97
CA GLN A 73 6.99 -18.05 -8.04
C GLN A 73 6.77 -17.44 -6.66
N ALA A 74 6.25 -16.22 -6.60
CA ALA A 74 5.90 -15.55 -5.35
C ALA A 74 4.79 -16.32 -4.61
N ASP A 75 3.75 -16.75 -5.33
CA ASP A 75 2.63 -17.51 -4.78
C ASP A 75 3.05 -18.85 -4.17
N ARG A 76 3.96 -19.58 -4.83
CA ARG A 76 4.50 -20.86 -4.30
C ARG A 76 5.20 -20.69 -2.96
N LEU A 77 5.76 -19.52 -2.69
CA LEU A 77 6.49 -19.21 -1.47
C LEU A 77 5.64 -18.40 -0.48
N GLY A 78 4.38 -18.09 -0.81
CA GLY A 78 3.53 -17.23 0.03
C GLY A 78 4.06 -15.80 0.18
N LEU A 79 4.80 -15.30 -0.82
CA LEU A 79 5.39 -13.97 -0.81
C LEU A 79 4.58 -13.01 -1.68
N SER A 80 4.62 -11.72 -1.34
CA SER A 80 4.20 -10.69 -2.30
C SER A 80 5.21 -10.57 -3.44
N ARG A 81 4.75 -10.13 -4.62
CA ARG A 81 5.62 -9.83 -5.78
C ARG A 81 6.87 -9.03 -5.40
N ALA A 82 6.69 -7.93 -4.66
CA ALA A 82 7.80 -7.08 -4.21
C ALA A 82 8.72 -7.79 -3.20
N GLY A 83 8.19 -8.69 -2.36
CA GLY A 83 8.98 -9.52 -1.46
C GLY A 83 9.85 -10.52 -2.22
N TRP A 84 9.27 -11.19 -3.21
CA TRP A 84 9.99 -12.13 -4.06
C TRP A 84 11.12 -11.46 -4.85
N ILE A 85 10.85 -10.30 -5.46
CA ILE A 85 11.87 -9.53 -6.19
C ILE A 85 13.04 -9.14 -5.28
N ARG A 86 12.76 -8.65 -4.06
CA ARG A 86 13.82 -8.29 -3.09
C ARG A 86 14.64 -9.51 -2.67
N MET A 87 14.00 -10.66 -2.46
CA MET A 87 14.68 -11.90 -2.12
C MET A 87 15.64 -12.32 -3.23
N VAL A 88 15.20 -12.29 -4.49
CA VAL A 88 16.05 -12.65 -5.63
C VAL A 88 17.24 -11.69 -5.76
N ILE A 89 17.00 -10.37 -5.66
CA ILE A 89 18.08 -9.37 -5.69
C ILE A 89 19.09 -9.63 -4.57
N ALA A 90 18.63 -9.88 -3.33
CA ALA A 90 19.52 -10.17 -2.21
C ALA A 90 20.36 -11.44 -2.45
N ARG A 91 19.74 -12.49 -3.00
CA ARG A 91 20.42 -13.75 -3.31
C ARG A 91 21.50 -13.59 -4.38
N GLU A 92 21.23 -12.83 -5.44
CA GLU A 92 22.23 -12.60 -6.49
C GLU A 92 23.36 -11.69 -6.01
N LEU A 93 23.06 -10.67 -5.20
CA LEU A 93 24.10 -9.84 -4.57
C LEU A 93 24.99 -10.65 -3.62
N GLU A 94 24.43 -11.59 -2.87
CA GLU A 94 25.21 -12.48 -2.01
C GLU A 94 26.11 -13.41 -2.83
N ARG A 95 25.65 -13.89 -3.99
CA ARG A 95 26.45 -14.69 -4.92
C ARG A 95 27.61 -13.91 -5.51
N GLU A 96 27.36 -12.67 -5.95
CA GLU A 96 28.41 -11.78 -6.46
C GLU A 96 29.43 -11.40 -5.37
N GLY A 97 28.95 -11.11 -4.16
CA GLY A 97 29.81 -10.72 -3.03
C GLY A 97 30.63 -11.86 -2.42
N SER A 98 30.19 -13.11 -2.57
CA SER A 98 30.90 -14.29 -2.06
C SER A 98 31.98 -14.83 -3.02
N GLY A 99 32.14 -14.21 -4.20
CA GLY A 99 33.12 -14.59 -5.22
C GLY A 99 34.35 -13.70 -5.32
N SER A 100 34.52 -12.74 -4.40
CA SER A 100 35.67 -11.81 -4.34
C SER A 100 36.69 -12.17 -3.27
#